data_AF-A0A482ZC11-F1
#
_entry.id   AF-A0A482ZC11-F1
#
_cell.length_a   1.000
_cell.length_b   1.000
_cell.length_c   1.000
_cell.angle_alpha   90.00
_cell.angle_beta   90.00
_cell.angle_gamma   90.00
#
_symmetry.space_group_name_H-M   'P 1'
#
loop_
_entity.id
_entity.type
_entity.pdbx_description
1 polymer ?
#
loop_
_entity_poly.entity_id
_entity_poly.type
_entity_poly.pdbx_seq_one_letter_code
_entity_poly.pdbx_strand_id
1 'polypeptide(L)'
;MNSKIFALLLLLALSACVLSEKYCPPPRNTSCKKQHIRNDCCKDSDCTSNAFCCGGPCGNFCRAPSDNPGGRRVDPNASCELGYVYW
;
A
#
# COMPACT_ATOMS: atom_id res chain seq x y z
N MET A 1 -42.33 -17.69 -3.28
CA MET A 1 -41.19 -16.76 -3.17
C MET A 1 -41.39 -15.68 -4.23
N ASN A 2 -41.63 -14.42 -3.83
CA ASN A 2 -42.02 -13.38 -4.78
C ASN A 2 -40.83 -12.97 -5.66
N SER A 3 -40.96 -13.09 -6.99
CA SER A 3 -39.89 -12.81 -7.96
C SER A 3 -39.23 -11.43 -7.79
N LYS A 4 -39.99 -10.44 -7.32
CA LYS A 4 -39.48 -9.09 -7.05
C LYS A 4 -38.58 -9.02 -5.82
N ILE A 5 -38.84 -9.84 -4.80
CA ILE A 5 -38.00 -9.94 -3.59
C ILE A 5 -36.67 -10.60 -3.95
N PHE A 6 -36.70 -11.61 -4.83
CA PHE A 6 -35.49 -12.29 -5.30
C PHE A 6 -34.56 -11.37 -6.10
N ALA A 7 -35.13 -10.54 -6.99
CA ALA A 7 -34.38 -9.55 -7.75
C ALA A 7 -33.75 -8.47 -6.84
N LEU A 8 -34.46 -8.04 -5.79
CA LEU A 8 -33.95 -7.06 -4.83
C LEU A 8 -32.78 -7.60 -4.00
N LEU A 9 -32.85 -8.88 -3.60
CA LEU A 9 -31.78 -9.56 -2.87
C LEU A 9 -30.51 -9.73 -3.72
N LEU A 10 -30.67 -10.03 -5.02
CA LEU A 10 -29.56 -10.12 -5.97
C LEU A 10 -28.82 -8.79 -6.16
N LEU A 11 -29.56 -7.68 -6.27
CA LEU A 11 -29.00 -6.34 -6.37
C LEU A 11 -28.25 -5.93 -5.09
N LEU A 12 -28.79 -6.26 -3.91
CA LEU A 12 -28.10 -6.01 -2.64
C LEU A 12 -26.80 -6.83 -2.52
N ALA A 13 -26.82 -8.11 -2.91
CA ALA A 13 -25.64 -8.97 -2.87
C ALA A 13 -24.51 -8.47 -3.81
N LEU A 14 -24.86 -7.94 -4.97
CA LEU A 14 -23.89 -7.33 -5.91
C LEU A 14 -23.28 -6.03 -5.37
N SER A 15 -24.04 -5.26 -4.58
CA SER A 15 -23.56 -4.02 -3.96
C SER A 15 -22.62 -4.23 -2.77
N ALA A 16 -22.55 -5.46 -2.24
CA ALA A 16 -21.73 -5.80 -1.08
C ALA A 16 -20.26 -6.12 -1.41
N CYS A 17 -19.76 -5.79 -2.61
CA CYS A 17 -18.33 -5.74 -2.87
C CYS A 17 -17.72 -4.58 -2.06
N VAL A 18 -17.49 -4.83 -0.77
CA VAL A 18 -16.75 -3.94 0.11
C VAL A 18 -15.36 -3.77 -0.51
N LEU A 19 -15.11 -2.60 -1.06
CA LEU A 19 -13.78 -2.18 -1.49
C LEU A 19 -12.94 -2.11 -0.20
N SER A 20 -12.29 -3.21 0.16
CA SER A 20 -11.33 -3.23 1.27
C SER A 20 -10.14 -2.40 0.82
N GLU A 21 -10.14 -1.12 1.21
CA GLU A 21 -9.01 -0.24 0.99
C GLU A 21 -7.79 -0.84 1.68
N LYS A 22 -6.72 -1.04 0.92
CA LYS A 22 -5.45 -1.55 1.43
C LYS A 22 -4.45 -0.41 1.55
N TYR A 23 -3.68 -0.43 2.62
CA TYR A 23 -2.74 0.63 2.97
C TYR A 23 -1.33 0.08 3.17
N CYS A 24 -0.36 0.99 3.17
CA CYS A 24 0.95 0.69 3.73
C CYS A 24 0.83 0.56 5.26
N PRO A 25 1.46 -0.45 5.88
CA PRO A 25 1.49 -0.55 7.34
C PRO A 25 2.31 0.61 7.94
N PRO A 26 2.04 0.98 9.20
CA PRO A 26 2.83 2.01 9.89
C PRO A 26 4.31 1.61 9.95
N PRO A 27 5.23 2.59 9.77
CA PRO A 27 6.65 2.31 9.86
C PRO A 27 7.03 1.89 11.29
N ARG A 28 7.87 0.87 11.41
CA ARG A 28 8.32 0.36 12.72
C ARG A 28 9.17 1.36 13.51
N ASN A 29 9.85 2.26 12.81
CA ASN A 29 10.67 3.32 13.38
C ASN A 29 10.10 4.67 12.94
N THR A 30 10.21 5.68 13.80
CA THR A 30 9.74 7.03 13.52
C THR A 30 10.82 7.94 12.94
N SER A 31 12.10 7.56 13.07
CA SER A 31 13.23 8.37 12.61
C SER A 31 14.34 7.53 11.98
N CYS A 32 15.12 8.18 11.12
CA CYS A 32 16.33 7.62 10.56
C CYS A 32 17.56 8.19 11.26
N LYS A 33 18.38 7.31 11.83
CA LYS A 33 19.64 7.70 12.48
C LYS A 33 20.85 7.51 11.58
N LYS A 34 20.64 7.27 10.29
CA LYS A 34 21.70 7.00 9.29
C LYS A 34 21.89 8.22 8.40
N GLN A 35 23.11 8.40 7.91
CA GLN A 35 23.49 9.41 6.91
C GLN A 35 23.13 9.00 5.46
N HIS A 36 22.30 7.96 5.30
CA HIS A 36 21.84 7.46 4.01
C HIS A 36 20.46 6.82 4.15
N ILE A 37 19.66 6.87 3.09
CA ILE A 37 18.47 6.01 2.94
C ILE A 37 18.86 4.80 2.10
N ARG A 38 18.06 3.75 2.22
CA ARG A 38 18.04 2.65 1.26
C ARG A 38 16.64 2.54 0.68
N ASN A 39 16.51 2.68 -0.63
CA ASN A 39 15.27 2.44 -1.35
C ASN A 39 15.34 1.08 -2.04
N ASP A 40 14.61 0.11 -1.50
CA ASP A 40 14.45 -1.20 -2.14
C ASP A 40 13.43 -1.14 -3.29
N CYS A 41 12.61 -0.08 -3.33
CA CYS A 41 11.61 0.18 -4.36
C CYS A 41 11.38 1.69 -4.53
N CYS A 42 10.86 2.09 -5.69
CA CYS A 42 10.38 3.44 -5.98
C CYS A 42 8.92 3.45 -6.43
N LYS A 43 8.40 2.30 -6.86
CA LYS A 43 7.01 2.08 -7.26
C LYS A 43 6.62 0.65 -6.96
N ASP A 44 5.33 0.38 -6.92
CA ASP A 44 4.82 -0.96 -6.59
C ASP A 44 5.24 -2.05 -7.58
N SER A 45 5.51 -1.69 -8.83
CA SER A 45 6.01 -2.65 -9.82
C SER A 45 7.44 -3.12 -9.57
N ASP A 46 8.18 -2.45 -8.68
CA ASP A 46 9.49 -2.93 -8.22
C ASP A 46 9.35 -4.04 -7.16
N CYS A 47 8.14 -4.22 -6.61
CA CYS A 47 7.84 -5.19 -5.56
C CYS A 47 7.20 -6.46 -6.11
N THR A 48 7.54 -7.60 -5.53
CA THR A 48 6.93 -8.90 -5.86
C THR A 48 5.66 -9.15 -5.04
N SER A 49 4.86 -10.13 -5.46
CA SER A 49 3.74 -10.67 -4.65
C SER A 49 2.66 -9.65 -4.28
N ASN A 50 2.35 -8.71 -5.17
CA ASN A 50 1.37 -7.64 -4.94
C ASN A 50 1.67 -6.77 -3.70
N ALA A 51 2.95 -6.69 -3.29
CA ALA A 51 3.37 -5.80 -2.22
C ALA A 51 3.37 -4.34 -2.70
N PHE A 52 3.16 -3.42 -1.75
CA PHE A 52 3.21 -1.99 -2.01
C PHE A 52 4.59 -1.43 -1.71
N CYS A 53 5.02 -0.44 -2.49
CA CYS A 53 6.21 0.31 -2.17
C CYS A 53 5.88 1.36 -1.12
N CYS A 54 6.33 1.13 0.11
CA CYS A 54 5.97 1.95 1.26
C CYS A 54 7.15 2.78 1.74
N GLY A 55 6.90 4.06 1.97
CA GLY A 55 7.87 5.00 2.54
C GLY A 55 8.08 4.74 4.03
N GLY A 56 9.33 4.67 4.43
CA GLY A 56 9.77 4.61 5.81
C GLY A 56 10.76 5.73 6.12
N PRO A 57 11.16 5.87 7.40
CA PRO A 57 12.07 6.94 7.79
C PRO A 57 13.45 6.83 7.13
N CYS A 58 13.94 5.60 6.88
CA CYS A 58 15.25 5.34 6.26
C CYS A 58 15.15 4.85 4.81
N GLY A 59 14.10 5.24 4.09
CA GLY A 59 13.91 4.90 2.68
C GLY A 59 12.67 4.04 2.44
N ASN A 60 12.58 3.49 1.24
CA ASN A 60 11.39 2.83 0.72
C ASN A 60 11.54 1.31 0.71
N PHE A 61 10.49 0.60 1.11
CA PHE A 61 10.52 -0.86 1.25
C PHE A 61 9.22 -1.50 0.78
N CYS A 62 9.34 -2.64 0.09
CA CYS A 62 8.20 -3.47 -0.26
C CYS A 62 7.55 -4.04 1.00
N ARG A 63 6.25 -3.77 1.18
CA ARG A 63 5.47 -4.27 2.32
C ARG A 63 4.19 -4.92 1.83
N ALA A 64 3.81 -5.99 2.51
CA ALA A 64 2.48 -6.56 2.34
C ALA A 64 1.42 -5.48 2.67
N PRO A 65 0.36 -5.35 1.85
CA PRO A 65 -0.71 -4.41 2.14
C PRO A 65 -1.40 -4.73 3.47
N SER A 66 -1.78 -3.70 4.22
CA SER A 66 -2.49 -3.81 5.50
C SER A 66 -3.91 -3.26 5.38
N ASP A 67 -4.83 -3.84 6.15
CA ASP A 67 -6.17 -3.27 6.35
C ASP A 67 -6.17 -2.03 7.25
N ASN A 68 -5.08 -1.81 7.99
CA ASN A 68 -4.95 -0.68 8.89
C ASN A 68 -4.15 0.45 8.22
N PRO A 69 -4.69 1.68 8.18
CA PRO A 69 -3.94 2.84 7.72
C PRO A 69 -2.81 3.17 8.71
N GLY A 70 -1.74 3.81 8.22
CA GLY A 70 -0.66 4.28 9.09
C GLY A 70 0.69 4.46 8.40
N GLY A 71 0.88 3.85 7.23
CA GLY A 71 2.02 4.08 6.35
C GLY A 71 1.66 4.90 5.12
N ARG A 72 2.68 5.38 4.42
CA ARG A 72 2.54 6.12 3.16
C ARG A 72 3.04 5.26 1.99
N ARG A 73 2.25 5.16 0.93
CA ARG A 73 2.70 4.60 -0.35
C ARG A 73 3.57 5.63 -1.08
N VAL A 74 4.65 5.16 -1.71
CA VAL A 74 5.55 6.02 -2.49
C VAL A 74 4.80 6.52 -3.71
N ASP A 75 4.96 7.81 -4.02
CA ASP A 75 4.42 8.38 -5.27
C ASP A 75 5.34 7.93 -6.41
N PRO A 76 4.84 7.18 -7.41
CA PRO A 76 5.66 6.71 -8.52
C PRO A 76 6.20 7.85 -9.40
N ASN A 77 5.67 9.06 -9.29
CA ASN A 77 6.15 10.24 -10.01
C ASN A 77 7.17 11.06 -9.22
N ALA A 78 7.43 10.73 -7.96
CA ALA A 78 8.47 11.39 -7.18
C ALA A 78 9.86 10.99 -7.68
N SER A 79 10.80 11.93 -7.69
CA SER A 79 12.21 11.63 -7.91
C SER A 79 12.69 10.64 -6.85
N CYS A 80 12.92 9.39 -7.25
CA CYS A 80 13.35 8.30 -6.39
C CYS A 80 14.46 7.51 -7.07
N GLU A 81 15.54 7.27 -6.33
CA GLU A 81 16.68 6.47 -6.78
C GLU A 81 16.71 5.16 -5.98
N LEU A 82 16.84 4.03 -6.69
CA LEU A 82 16.98 2.70 -6.08
C LEU A 82 18.37 2.55 -5.44
N GLY A 83 18.43 1.78 -4.37
CA GLY A 83 19.66 1.48 -3.65
C GLY A 83 19.98 2.51 -2.55
N TYR A 84 21.27 2.71 -2.28
CA TYR A 84 21.75 3.62 -1.25
C TYR A 84 21.88 5.03 -1.80
N VAL A 85 21.14 5.97 -1.19
CA VAL A 85 21.22 7.40 -1.51
C VAL A 85 21.83 8.11 -0.32
N TYR A 86 22.91 8.84 -0.59
CA TYR A 86 23.65 9.62 0.39
C TYR A 86 23.29 11.09 0.25
N TRP A 87 23.22 11.81 1.36
CA TRP A 87 22.94 13.24 1.44
C TRP A 87 23.98 13.96 2.28
#